data_AF-A0A929IJG9-F1
#
_entry.id   AF-A0A929IJG9-F1
#
_cell.length_a   1.000
_cell.length_b   1.000
_cell.length_c   1.000
_cell.angle_alpha   90.00
_cell.angle_beta   90.00
_cell.angle_gamma   90.00
#
_symmetry.space_group_name_H-M   'P 1'
#
loop_
_entity.id
_entity.type
_entity.pdbx_description
1 polymer ?
#
loop_
_entity_poly.entity_id
_entity_poly.type
_entity_poly.pdbx_seq_one_letter_code
_entity_poly.pdbx_strand_id
1 'polypeptide(L)'
;MVLYATLCEGADLKVNYGKGEKGYELLVESNDAGQALRSLGWWDEIQGGSMVIEGRRETAHAPLAGNVWVKDFRMKEAPAGIKLLQIITIIGLPAAAAAGEGISFAGLEGSFTYDDGLLTFGETEAWGPVGVYVYEGGWMNFNENSIAMKGHVVPANTLQKLLGFIPFLGLILGDGLVAADFNVTGKLDDMKVEASAFSLLKLGFLRKLFRVEGDPDGDQPGDKPGAEPPTQRD
;
A
#
# COMPACT_ATOMS: atom_id res chain seq x y z
N MET A 1 -2.15 14.63 -22.13
CA MET A 1 -3.47 14.00 -22.26
C MET A 1 -4.17 14.15 -20.94
N VAL A 2 -5.35 14.76 -20.92
CA VAL A 2 -6.21 14.78 -19.73
C VAL A 2 -7.51 14.12 -20.13
N LEU A 3 -7.88 13.08 -19.39
CA LEU A 3 -9.11 12.31 -19.57
C LEU A 3 -9.96 12.51 -18.32
N TYR A 4 -11.24 12.84 -18.54
CA TYR A 4 -12.27 12.82 -17.52
C TYR A 4 -13.34 11.86 -18.01
N ALA A 5 -13.71 10.90 -17.17
CA ALA A 5 -14.76 9.95 -17.46
C ALA A 5 -15.65 9.81 -16.24
N THR A 6 -16.96 9.82 -16.46
CA THR A 6 -17.92 9.31 -15.48
C THR A 6 -18.17 7.86 -15.85
N LEU A 7 -17.79 6.95 -14.95
CA LEU A 7 -17.95 5.51 -15.08
C LEU A 7 -19.39 5.12 -14.72
N CYS A 8 -19.67 3.82 -14.74
CA CYS A 8 -20.95 3.28 -14.28
C CYS A 8 -21.30 3.82 -12.88
N GLU A 9 -22.60 3.91 -12.60
CA GLU A 9 -23.12 4.32 -11.27
C GLU A 9 -22.67 5.71 -10.78
N GLY A 10 -22.08 6.54 -11.64
CA GLY A 10 -21.70 7.93 -11.31
C GLY A 10 -20.31 8.08 -10.69
N ALA A 11 -19.45 7.04 -10.76
CA ALA A 11 -18.07 7.16 -10.32
C ALA A 11 -17.25 8.06 -11.24
N ASP A 12 -16.43 8.94 -10.68
CA ASP A 12 -15.58 9.85 -11.43
C ASP A 12 -14.17 9.27 -11.56
N LEU A 13 -13.64 9.28 -12.78
CA LEU A 13 -12.26 8.93 -13.09
C LEU A 13 -11.59 10.09 -13.82
N LYS A 14 -10.50 10.58 -13.25
CA LYS A 14 -9.64 11.59 -13.84
C LYS A 14 -8.26 11.00 -14.07
N VAL A 15 -7.76 11.12 -15.29
CA VAL A 15 -6.41 10.69 -15.67
C VAL A 15 -5.70 11.85 -16.33
N ASN A 16 -4.62 12.33 -15.74
CA ASN A 16 -3.71 13.28 -16.35
C ASN A 16 -2.39 12.58 -16.65
N TYR A 17 -2.06 12.43 -17.93
CA TYR A 17 -0.80 11.87 -18.38
C TYR A 17 -0.16 12.77 -19.42
N GLY A 18 1.06 13.26 -19.16
CA GLY A 18 1.70 14.23 -20.05
C GLY A 18 3.17 14.41 -19.77
N LYS A 19 3.84 15.18 -20.65
CA LYS A 19 5.23 15.55 -20.47
C LYS A 19 5.33 16.65 -19.40
N GLY A 20 6.07 16.39 -18.34
CA GLY A 20 6.47 17.36 -17.31
C GLY A 20 7.91 17.86 -17.55
N GLU A 21 8.49 18.55 -16.56
CA GLU A 21 9.85 19.11 -16.68
C GLU A 21 10.93 18.04 -16.79
N LYS A 22 10.75 16.88 -16.13
CA LYS A 22 11.74 15.80 -16.00
C LYS A 22 11.32 14.48 -16.63
N GLY A 23 10.42 14.50 -17.62
CA GLY A 23 9.93 13.30 -18.30
C GLY A 23 8.43 13.32 -18.50
N TYR A 24 7.76 12.20 -18.23
CA TYR A 24 6.32 12.07 -18.27
C TYR A 24 5.78 11.82 -16.86
N GLU A 25 4.65 12.44 -16.56
CA GLU A 25 3.96 12.33 -15.29
C GLU A 25 2.56 11.76 -15.50
N LEU A 26 2.11 10.94 -14.54
CA LEU A 26 0.79 10.35 -14.45
C LEU A 26 0.16 10.76 -13.11
N LEU A 27 -1.08 11.23 -13.16
CA LEU A 27 -1.97 11.36 -12.02
C LEU A 27 -3.29 10.69 -12.36
N VAL A 28 -3.72 9.73 -11.55
CA VAL A 28 -5.05 9.11 -11.63
C VAL A 28 -5.78 9.40 -10.33
N GLU A 29 -7.00 9.89 -10.42
CA GLU A 29 -7.86 10.16 -9.27
C GLU A 29 -9.24 9.53 -9.52
N SER A 30 -9.78 8.85 -8.51
CA SER A 30 -11.15 8.32 -8.55
C SER A 30 -11.81 8.37 -7.17
N ASN A 31 -13.12 8.63 -7.15
CA ASN A 31 -13.96 8.48 -5.94
C ASN A 31 -14.53 7.05 -5.78
N ASP A 32 -14.30 6.18 -6.77
CA ASP A 32 -14.58 4.74 -6.71
C ASP A 32 -13.39 3.96 -7.32
N ALA A 33 -12.50 3.49 -6.46
CA ALA A 33 -11.29 2.74 -6.84
C ALA A 33 -11.68 1.44 -7.57
N GLY A 34 -12.68 0.73 -7.05
CA GLY A 34 -13.14 -0.52 -7.64
C GLY A 34 -13.67 -0.35 -9.06
N GLN A 35 -14.49 0.67 -9.32
CA GLN A 35 -14.97 0.96 -10.67
C GLN A 35 -13.88 1.45 -11.61
N ALA A 36 -12.97 2.30 -11.12
CA ALA A 36 -11.84 2.77 -11.90
C ALA A 36 -10.92 1.61 -12.33
N LEU A 37 -10.51 0.76 -11.39
CA LEU A 37 -9.63 -0.38 -11.67
C LEU A 37 -10.27 -1.38 -12.65
N ARG A 38 -11.58 -1.67 -12.49
CA ARG A 38 -12.34 -2.50 -13.44
C ARG A 38 -12.40 -1.89 -14.83
N SER A 39 -12.69 -0.59 -14.92
CA SER A 39 -12.85 0.10 -16.21
C SER A 39 -11.53 0.20 -16.97
N LEU A 40 -10.41 0.29 -16.24
CA LEU A 40 -9.06 0.26 -16.78
C LEU A 40 -8.57 -1.17 -17.09
N GLY A 41 -9.34 -2.19 -16.70
CA GLY A 41 -8.96 -3.61 -16.85
C GLY A 41 -7.76 -4.01 -15.98
N TRP A 42 -7.48 -3.25 -14.91
CA TRP A 42 -6.32 -3.48 -14.04
C TRP A 42 -6.62 -4.46 -12.92
N TRP A 43 -7.82 -4.39 -12.33
CA TRP A 43 -8.19 -5.28 -11.22
C TRP A 43 -9.69 -5.30 -10.97
N ASP A 44 -10.25 -6.50 -10.79
CA ASP A 44 -11.71 -6.68 -10.67
C ASP A 44 -12.18 -7.00 -9.24
N GLU A 45 -11.25 -7.28 -8.33
CA GLU A 45 -11.55 -7.78 -6.98
C GLU A 45 -11.70 -6.67 -5.94
N ILE A 46 -11.63 -5.39 -6.32
CA ILE A 46 -11.82 -4.25 -5.40
C ILE A 46 -13.22 -3.64 -5.59
N GLN A 47 -13.86 -3.23 -4.50
CA GLN A 47 -15.15 -2.54 -4.46
C GLN A 47 -15.04 -1.22 -3.70
N GLY A 48 -15.65 -0.17 -4.26
CA GLY A 48 -15.74 1.15 -3.66
C GLY A 48 -14.37 1.80 -3.43
N GLY A 49 -14.33 2.69 -2.44
CA GLY A 49 -13.14 3.41 -1.99
C GLY A 49 -12.70 4.55 -2.89
N SER A 50 -11.84 5.44 -2.40
CA SER A 50 -11.20 6.48 -3.22
C SER A 50 -9.78 6.08 -3.58
N MET A 51 -9.30 6.46 -4.75
CA MET A 51 -7.94 6.12 -5.22
C MET A 51 -7.21 7.35 -5.77
N VAL A 52 -5.92 7.42 -5.46
CA VAL A 52 -4.96 8.31 -6.11
C VAL A 52 -3.74 7.49 -6.54
N ILE A 53 -3.29 7.67 -7.78
CA ILE A 53 -2.04 7.11 -8.28
C ILE A 53 -1.21 8.25 -8.85
N GLU A 54 0.03 8.34 -8.42
CA GLU A 54 1.02 9.25 -8.99
C GLU A 54 2.15 8.43 -9.59
N GLY A 55 2.60 8.78 -10.79
CA GLY A 55 3.69 8.08 -11.44
C GLY A 55 4.54 9.00 -12.31
N ARG A 56 5.81 8.63 -12.49
CA ARG A 56 6.77 9.33 -13.32
C ARG A 56 7.61 8.35 -14.13
N ARG A 57 7.97 8.74 -15.35
CA ARG A 57 8.93 8.02 -16.19
C ARG A 57 9.78 9.01 -16.99
N GLU A 58 11.05 8.69 -17.18
CA GLU A 58 12.00 9.60 -17.84
C GLU A 58 11.70 9.78 -19.34
N THR A 59 11.32 8.68 -20.00
CA THR A 59 10.99 8.65 -21.43
C THR A 59 9.67 7.90 -21.64
N ALA A 60 9.10 7.96 -22.85
CA ALA A 60 7.85 7.29 -23.17
C ALA A 60 7.90 5.76 -22.97
N HIS A 61 9.11 5.17 -23.06
CA HIS A 61 9.37 3.74 -22.94
C HIS A 61 10.12 3.37 -21.66
N ALA A 62 10.44 4.33 -20.79
CA ALA A 62 11.04 4.03 -19.50
C ALA A 62 9.98 3.45 -18.53
N PRO A 63 10.40 2.63 -17.55
CA PRO A 63 9.50 2.16 -16.50
C PRO A 63 8.78 3.33 -15.80
N LEU A 64 7.50 3.12 -15.50
CA LEU A 64 6.69 4.07 -14.73
C LEU A 64 6.83 3.74 -13.24
N ALA A 65 7.50 4.60 -12.49
CA ALA A 65 7.64 4.46 -11.04
C ALA A 65 6.73 5.46 -10.32
N GLY A 66 6.13 5.05 -9.21
CA GLY A 66 5.08 5.84 -8.59
C GLY A 66 4.64 5.36 -7.22
N ASN A 67 3.60 6.02 -6.72
CA ASN A 67 2.93 5.70 -5.48
C ASN A 67 1.43 5.56 -5.71
N VAL A 68 0.79 4.74 -4.90
CA VAL A 68 -0.65 4.51 -4.91
C VAL A 68 -1.19 4.67 -3.51
N TRP A 69 -2.35 5.32 -3.41
CA TRP A 69 -3.14 5.42 -2.20
C TRP A 69 -4.58 5.03 -2.50
N VAL A 70 -5.13 4.14 -1.68
CA VAL A 70 -6.55 3.75 -1.73
C VAL A 70 -7.13 3.87 -0.33
N LYS A 71 -8.35 4.38 -0.19
CA LYS A 71 -9.04 4.52 1.10
C LYS A 71 -10.41 3.86 1.05
N ASP A 72 -10.86 3.37 2.20
CA ASP A 72 -12.23 2.89 2.43
C ASP A 72 -12.72 1.90 1.36
N PHE A 73 -11.88 0.93 1.01
CA PHE A 73 -12.17 -0.05 -0.03
C PHE A 73 -12.46 -1.42 0.55
N ARG A 74 -13.06 -2.29 -0.27
CA ARG A 74 -13.32 -3.68 0.07
C ARG A 74 -12.73 -4.62 -0.98
N MET A 75 -12.00 -5.63 -0.52
CA MET A 75 -11.55 -6.75 -1.35
C MET A 75 -12.63 -7.83 -1.37
N LYS A 76 -13.11 -8.17 -2.56
CA LYS A 76 -14.15 -9.20 -2.77
C LYS A 76 -13.65 -10.58 -2.33
N GLU A 77 -14.57 -11.49 -2.04
CA GLU A 77 -14.29 -12.92 -1.90
C GLU A 77 -14.06 -13.56 -3.29
N ALA A 78 -12.97 -13.14 -3.93
CA ALA A 78 -12.45 -13.61 -5.21
C ALA A 78 -11.03 -14.21 -4.98
N PRO A 79 -10.32 -14.76 -5.99
CA PRO A 79 -9.06 -15.46 -5.75
C PRO A 79 -8.09 -14.78 -4.76
N ALA A 80 -7.84 -13.48 -4.89
CA ALA A 80 -6.96 -12.76 -3.96
C ALA A 80 -7.56 -12.61 -2.56
N GLY A 81 -8.85 -12.27 -2.47
CA GLY A 81 -9.55 -12.19 -1.18
C GLY A 81 -9.61 -13.54 -0.44
N ILE A 82 -9.82 -14.64 -1.16
CA ILE A 82 -9.81 -16.00 -0.59
C ILE A 82 -8.42 -16.33 -0.05
N LYS A 83 -7.35 -15.97 -0.77
CA LYS A 83 -5.98 -16.15 -0.29
C LYS A 83 -5.71 -15.35 0.98
N LEU A 84 -6.20 -14.11 1.03
CA LEU A 84 -6.10 -13.30 2.24
C LEU A 84 -6.86 -13.94 3.42
N LEU A 85 -8.08 -14.46 3.19
CA LEU A 85 -8.83 -15.21 4.20
C LEU A 85 -8.09 -16.47 4.67
N GLN A 86 -7.41 -17.18 3.75
CA GLN A 86 -6.57 -18.32 4.08
C GLN A 86 -5.41 -17.91 4.99
N ILE A 87 -4.71 -16.80 4.69
CA ILE A 87 -3.67 -16.24 5.57
C ILE A 87 -4.24 -15.99 6.96
N ILE A 88 -5.34 -15.23 7.06
CA ILE A 88 -6.03 -14.87 8.31
C ILE A 88 -6.41 -16.13 9.12
N THR A 89 -6.87 -17.18 8.44
CA THR A 89 -7.27 -18.45 9.07
C THR A 89 -6.06 -19.23 9.59
N ILE A 90 -4.98 -19.34 8.80
CA ILE A 90 -3.75 -20.06 9.19
C ILE A 90 -3.14 -19.45 10.46
N ILE A 91 -3.20 -18.13 10.59
CA ILE A 91 -2.64 -17.38 11.72
C ILE A 91 -3.57 -17.35 12.95
N GLY A 92 -4.75 -17.97 12.85
CA GLY A 92 -5.71 -18.09 13.95
C GLY A 92 -6.51 -16.82 14.24
N LEU A 93 -6.61 -15.88 13.29
CA LEU A 93 -7.48 -14.71 13.44
C LEU A 93 -8.92 -15.03 13.03
N PRO A 94 -9.92 -14.48 13.73
CA PRO A 94 -11.32 -14.71 13.39
C PRO A 94 -11.63 -14.07 12.02
N ALA A 95 -11.89 -14.91 11.02
CA ALA A 95 -12.34 -14.48 9.69
C ALA A 95 -13.83 -14.07 9.64
N ALA A 96 -14.54 -14.13 10.78
CA ALA A 96 -15.97 -13.92 10.86
C ALA A 96 -16.43 -12.53 10.35
N ALA A 97 -15.56 -11.53 10.37
CA ALA A 97 -15.84 -10.19 9.86
C ALA A 97 -15.85 -10.09 8.31
N ALA A 98 -15.51 -11.16 7.59
CA ALA A 98 -15.32 -11.15 6.14
C ALA A 98 -16.18 -12.17 5.36
N ALA A 99 -16.93 -13.02 6.05
CA ALA A 99 -17.69 -14.10 5.41
C ALA A 99 -18.84 -13.56 4.55
N GLY A 100 -18.83 -13.87 3.24
CA GLY A 100 -19.90 -13.53 2.29
C GLY A 100 -19.89 -12.10 1.75
N GLU A 101 -19.14 -11.20 2.38
CA GLU A 101 -19.09 -9.78 2.02
C GLU A 101 -17.73 -9.31 1.50
N GLY A 102 -16.65 -10.07 1.74
CA GLY A 102 -15.27 -9.65 1.45
C GLY A 102 -14.58 -8.97 2.65
N ILE A 103 -13.33 -8.53 2.47
CA ILE A 103 -12.51 -7.93 3.54
C ILE A 103 -12.43 -6.42 3.33
N SER A 104 -12.85 -5.65 4.34
CA SER A 104 -12.81 -4.18 4.29
C SER A 104 -11.47 -3.63 4.80
N PHE A 105 -11.01 -2.55 4.19
CA PHE A 105 -9.78 -1.86 4.51
C PHE A 105 -10.04 -0.36 4.67
N ALA A 106 -9.46 0.23 5.71
CA ALA A 106 -9.44 1.68 5.90
C ALA A 106 -8.52 2.35 4.87
N GLY A 107 -7.43 1.70 4.48
CA GLY A 107 -6.62 2.18 3.36
C GLY A 107 -5.47 1.27 2.98
N LEU A 108 -4.81 1.66 1.90
CA LEU A 108 -3.59 1.06 1.35
C LEU A 108 -2.71 2.17 0.82
N GLU A 109 -1.41 2.09 1.09
CA GLU A 109 -0.37 2.95 0.52
C GLU A 109 0.80 2.10 0.06
N GLY A 110 1.37 2.40 -1.10
CA GLY A 110 2.56 1.72 -1.54
C GLY A 110 3.26 2.40 -2.70
N SER A 111 4.48 1.96 -2.93
CA SER A 111 5.26 2.34 -4.11
C SER A 111 5.25 1.21 -5.15
N PHE A 112 5.35 1.57 -6.42
CA PHE A 112 5.39 0.60 -7.50
C PHE A 112 6.31 1.05 -8.63
N THR A 113 6.75 0.08 -9.42
CA THR A 113 7.29 0.27 -10.76
C THR A 113 6.51 -0.60 -11.72
N TYR A 114 6.08 -0.04 -12.84
CA TYR A 114 5.42 -0.75 -13.92
C TYR A 114 6.24 -0.65 -15.20
N ASP A 115 6.58 -1.81 -15.75
CA ASP A 115 7.32 -1.92 -17.01
C ASP A 115 6.75 -3.08 -17.84
N ASP A 116 6.21 -2.77 -19.02
CA ASP A 116 5.70 -3.74 -20.00
C ASP A 116 4.94 -4.95 -19.41
N GLY A 117 3.90 -4.69 -18.60
CA GLY A 117 3.09 -5.75 -17.99
C GLY A 117 3.67 -6.38 -16.72
N LEU A 118 4.87 -5.99 -16.29
CA LEU A 118 5.45 -6.34 -15.00
C LEU A 118 5.21 -5.20 -13.99
N LEU A 119 4.32 -5.43 -13.04
CA LEU A 119 4.14 -4.57 -11.87
C LEU A 119 5.02 -5.08 -10.73
N THR A 120 6.03 -4.31 -10.35
CA THR A 120 6.86 -4.57 -9.18
C THR A 120 6.38 -3.69 -8.03
N PHE A 121 6.06 -4.30 -6.91
CA PHE A 121 5.68 -3.61 -5.68
C PHE A 121 6.93 -3.30 -4.87
N GLY A 122 7.07 -2.05 -4.47
CA GLY A 122 7.94 -1.69 -3.35
C GLY A 122 7.27 -2.04 -2.02
N GLU A 123 7.68 -1.37 -0.96
CA GLU A 123 7.01 -1.51 0.33
C GLU A 123 5.58 -0.95 0.22
N THR A 124 4.62 -1.78 0.62
CA THR A 124 3.19 -1.46 0.58
C THR A 124 2.56 -1.84 1.90
N GLU A 125 1.77 -0.94 2.48
CA GLU A 125 1.05 -1.14 3.73
C GLU A 125 -0.46 -1.06 3.47
N ALA A 126 -1.23 -1.93 4.12
CA ALA A 126 -2.69 -1.87 4.11
C ALA A 126 -3.24 -2.03 5.54
N TRP A 127 -4.29 -1.27 5.85
CA TRP A 127 -4.87 -1.18 7.19
C TRP A 127 -6.33 -1.59 7.16
N GLY A 128 -6.74 -2.47 8.06
CA GLY A 128 -8.13 -2.90 8.18
C GLY A 128 -8.49 -3.39 9.58
N PRO A 129 -9.75 -3.78 9.80
CA PRO A 129 -10.23 -4.21 11.12
C PRO A 129 -9.50 -5.43 11.69
N VAL A 130 -8.98 -6.29 10.80
CA VAL A 130 -8.25 -7.52 11.18
C VAL A 130 -6.81 -7.21 11.59
N GLY A 131 -6.20 -6.16 11.03
CA GLY A 131 -4.82 -5.80 11.31
C GLY A 131 -4.17 -4.91 10.26
N VAL A 132 -2.85 -4.78 10.38
CA VAL A 132 -1.96 -4.14 9.40
C VAL A 132 -1.29 -5.23 8.57
N TYR A 133 -1.29 -5.06 7.26
CA TYR A 133 -0.61 -5.92 6.30
C TYR A 133 0.53 -5.13 5.69
N VAL A 134 1.74 -5.68 5.70
CA VAL A 134 2.92 -5.08 5.06
C VAL A 134 3.49 -6.04 4.06
N TYR A 135 3.56 -5.59 2.82
CA TYR A 135 4.24 -6.30 1.75
C TYR A 135 5.66 -5.76 1.66
N GLU A 136 6.65 -6.64 1.81
CA GLU A 136 8.08 -6.26 1.71
C GLU A 136 8.52 -6.05 0.25
N GLY A 137 7.61 -6.27 -0.69
CA GLY A 137 7.84 -6.22 -2.12
C GLY A 137 7.49 -7.53 -2.81
N GLY A 138 7.64 -7.53 -4.13
CA GLY A 138 7.26 -8.62 -5.00
C GLY A 138 6.87 -8.11 -6.37
N TRP A 139 6.28 -8.98 -7.17
CA TRP A 139 5.88 -8.62 -8.52
C TRP A 139 4.64 -9.40 -8.96
N MET A 140 3.96 -8.81 -9.93
CA MET A 140 2.87 -9.39 -10.67
C MET A 140 3.15 -9.18 -12.16
N ASN A 141 3.14 -10.25 -12.92
CA ASN A 141 3.34 -10.24 -14.36
C ASN A 141 2.01 -10.53 -15.06
N PHE A 142 1.41 -9.49 -15.65
CA PHE A 142 0.15 -9.60 -16.38
C PHE A 142 0.28 -10.39 -17.68
N ASN A 143 1.46 -10.39 -18.31
CA ASN A 143 1.71 -11.13 -19.55
C ASN A 143 1.82 -12.64 -19.29
N GLU A 144 2.42 -13.01 -18.17
CA GLU A 144 2.61 -14.42 -17.76
C GLU A 144 1.49 -14.93 -16.84
N ASN A 145 0.55 -14.07 -16.45
CA ASN A 145 -0.51 -14.34 -15.49
C ASN A 145 0.05 -14.94 -14.18
N SER A 146 1.08 -14.32 -13.61
CA SER A 146 1.81 -14.85 -12.46
C SER A 146 2.12 -13.79 -11.40
N ILE A 147 2.28 -14.23 -10.16
CA ILE A 147 2.56 -13.38 -9.00
C ILE A 147 3.57 -14.06 -8.07
N ALA A 148 4.40 -13.23 -7.45
CA ALA A 148 5.23 -13.61 -6.32
C ALA A 148 5.34 -12.44 -5.35
N MET A 149 4.91 -12.63 -4.10
CA MET A 149 4.80 -11.58 -3.11
C MET A 149 5.05 -12.14 -1.72
N LYS A 150 5.76 -11.38 -0.90
CA LYS A 150 6.01 -11.72 0.50
C LYS A 150 5.63 -10.56 1.40
N GLY A 151 5.17 -10.88 2.60
CA GLY A 151 4.76 -9.87 3.55
C GLY A 151 4.50 -10.43 4.93
N HIS A 152 3.99 -9.54 5.76
CA HIS A 152 3.73 -9.74 7.18
C HIS A 152 2.35 -9.22 7.51
N VAL A 153 1.67 -9.90 8.42
CA VAL A 153 0.43 -9.40 9.00
C VAL A 153 0.58 -9.26 10.51
N VAL A 154 0.18 -8.08 10.99
CA VAL A 154 0.14 -7.76 12.42
C VAL A 154 -1.31 -7.63 12.84
N PRO A 155 -1.81 -8.58 13.64
CA PRO A 155 -3.17 -8.54 14.14
C PRO A 155 -3.51 -7.23 14.88
N ALA A 156 -4.74 -6.75 14.71
CA ALA A 156 -5.21 -5.54 15.40
C ALA A 156 -5.16 -5.65 16.93
N ASN A 157 -5.41 -6.84 17.48
CA ASN A 157 -5.29 -7.08 18.93
C ASN A 157 -3.83 -6.96 19.44
N THR A 158 -2.84 -7.28 18.60
CA THR A 158 -1.42 -7.07 18.90
C THR A 158 -1.09 -5.58 18.93
N LEU A 159 -1.64 -4.79 18.01
CA LEU A 159 -1.46 -3.33 17.97
C LEU A 159 -2.03 -2.63 19.21
N GLN A 160 -3.19 -3.07 19.71
CA GLN A 160 -3.79 -2.52 20.94
C GLN A 160 -2.91 -2.77 22.16
N LYS A 161 -2.33 -3.98 22.28
CA LYS A 161 -1.38 -4.31 23.35
C LYS A 161 -0.12 -3.44 23.28
N LEU A 162 0.33 -3.14 22.06
CA LEU A 162 1.48 -2.28 21.76
C LEU A 162 1.24 -0.82 22.14
N LEU A 163 0.08 -0.25 21.85
CA LEU A 163 -0.28 1.14 22.22
C LEU A 163 -0.57 1.32 23.72
N GLY A 164 -0.98 0.26 24.42
CA GLY A 164 -1.16 0.26 25.87
C GLY A 164 0.14 0.24 26.70
N PHE A 165 1.31 0.22 26.05
CA PHE A 165 2.62 0.06 26.70
C PHE A 165 3.20 1.40 27.19
N ILE A 166 2.78 1.79 28.40
CA ILE A 166 3.47 2.72 29.31
C ILE A 166 4.64 1.95 29.99
N PRO A 167 5.78 2.58 30.37
CA PRO A 167 7.12 2.01 30.29
C PRO A 167 7.49 1.02 31.40
N PHE A 168 6.84 -0.14 31.44
CA PHE A 168 7.27 -1.28 32.26
C PHE A 168 7.86 -2.37 31.36
N LEU A 169 9.14 -2.16 31.04
CA LEU A 169 10.07 -3.16 30.51
C LEU A 169 10.09 -4.38 31.44
N GLY A 170 9.60 -5.54 30.99
CA GLY A 170 9.88 -6.79 31.70
C GLY A 170 9.00 -8.01 31.44
N LEU A 171 7.78 -7.85 30.88
CA LEU A 171 6.81 -8.96 30.83
C LEU A 171 6.36 -9.43 29.44
N ILE A 172 7.10 -9.11 28.36
CA ILE A 172 6.81 -9.62 27.00
C ILE A 172 7.91 -10.58 26.49
N LEU A 173 8.54 -11.33 27.38
CA LEU A 173 9.38 -12.48 26.98
C LEU A 173 8.67 -13.83 27.24
N GLY A 174 7.42 -13.80 27.72
CA GLY A 174 6.60 -15.00 27.93
C GLY A 174 5.64 -15.35 26.78
N ASP A 175 4.99 -14.35 26.16
CA ASP A 175 3.93 -14.57 25.15
C ASP A 175 4.21 -14.02 23.75
N GLY A 176 5.30 -13.26 23.56
CA GLY A 176 5.76 -12.79 22.24
C GLY A 176 4.86 -11.77 21.52
N LEU A 177 5.46 -10.85 20.77
CA LEU A 177 4.74 -10.07 19.76
C LEU A 177 4.55 -10.96 18.54
N VAL A 178 3.31 -11.32 18.23
CA VAL A 178 2.98 -12.23 17.13
C VAL A 178 2.72 -11.43 15.87
N ALA A 179 3.66 -11.50 14.93
CA ALA A 179 3.40 -11.29 13.51
C ALA A 179 3.45 -12.64 12.80
N ALA A 180 2.76 -12.69 11.67
CA ALA A 180 2.81 -13.83 10.79
C ALA A 180 3.35 -13.43 9.43
N ASP A 181 4.35 -14.17 8.98
CA ASP A 181 4.91 -14.03 7.65
C ASP A 181 4.00 -14.78 6.68
N PHE A 182 3.79 -14.23 5.49
CA PHE A 182 3.11 -14.91 4.40
C PHE A 182 3.88 -14.76 3.08
N ASN A 183 3.73 -15.75 2.24
CA ASN A 183 4.26 -15.82 0.89
C ASN A 183 3.14 -16.23 -0.06
N VAL A 184 2.97 -15.47 -1.15
CA VAL A 184 1.98 -15.72 -2.20
C VAL A 184 2.72 -15.93 -3.51
N THR A 185 2.49 -17.05 -4.17
CA THR A 185 3.11 -17.38 -5.47
C THR A 185 2.14 -18.07 -6.41
N GLY A 186 2.44 -18.13 -7.71
CA GLY A 186 1.66 -18.92 -8.67
C GLY A 186 0.93 -18.06 -9.69
N LYS A 187 -0.19 -18.55 -10.21
CA LYS A 187 -1.00 -17.82 -11.18
C LYS A 187 -2.00 -16.90 -10.49
N LEU A 188 -2.43 -15.81 -11.12
CA LEU A 188 -3.40 -14.88 -10.49
C LEU A 188 -4.75 -15.54 -10.20
N ASP A 189 -5.15 -16.53 -10.99
CA ASP A 189 -6.37 -17.32 -10.80
C ASP A 189 -6.19 -18.57 -9.91
N ASP A 190 -4.94 -19.00 -9.70
CA ASP A 190 -4.58 -20.16 -8.86
C ASP A 190 -3.33 -19.87 -8.00
N MET A 191 -3.48 -18.90 -7.10
CA MET A 191 -2.42 -18.51 -6.18
C MET A 191 -2.21 -19.59 -5.10
N LYS A 192 -0.97 -19.72 -4.64
CA LYS A 192 -0.57 -20.55 -3.50
C LYS A 192 -0.15 -19.63 -2.37
N VAL A 193 -0.65 -19.94 -1.17
CA VAL A 193 -0.36 -19.20 0.05
C VAL A 193 0.37 -20.12 1.01
N GLU A 194 1.48 -19.63 1.51
CA GLU A 194 2.20 -20.21 2.64
C GLU A 194 2.25 -19.15 3.73
N ALA A 195 1.89 -19.50 4.95
CA ALA A 195 1.94 -18.59 6.08
C ALA A 195 2.54 -19.30 7.29
N SER A 196 3.38 -18.59 8.04
CA SER A 196 3.93 -19.05 9.30
C SER A 196 3.55 -18.07 10.39
N ALA A 197 2.79 -18.54 11.37
CA ALA A 197 2.76 -17.87 12.67
C ALA A 197 4.19 -17.93 13.28
N PHE A 198 4.55 -17.01 14.16
CA PHE A 198 5.83 -16.95 14.91
C PHE A 198 7.01 -16.22 14.25
N SER A 199 6.77 -15.04 13.68
CA SER A 199 7.89 -14.12 13.37
C SER A 199 8.07 -13.10 14.48
N LEU A 200 9.28 -13.05 15.05
CA LEU A 200 9.68 -11.95 15.92
C LEU A 200 9.66 -10.67 15.08
N LEU A 201 8.76 -9.75 15.42
CA LEU A 201 8.70 -8.43 14.79
C LEU A 201 10.10 -7.82 14.74
N LYS A 202 10.64 -7.65 13.51
CA LYS A 202 11.88 -6.90 13.31
C LYS A 202 11.61 -5.48 13.80
N LEU A 203 12.45 -4.99 14.71
CA LEU A 203 12.35 -3.64 15.32
C LEU A 203 12.17 -2.51 14.29
N GLY A 204 12.65 -2.68 13.05
CA GLY A 204 12.47 -1.70 11.97
C GLY A 204 11.00 -1.43 11.61
N PHE A 205 10.15 -2.46 11.59
CA PHE A 205 8.71 -2.32 11.33
C PHE A 205 7.98 -1.63 12.48
N LEU A 206 8.30 -2.01 13.73
CA LEU A 206 7.76 -1.36 14.93
C LEU A 206 8.08 0.15 14.92
N ARG A 207 9.28 0.53 14.52
CA ARG A 207 9.71 1.94 14.43
C ARG A 207 8.86 2.77 13.45
N LYS A 208 8.26 2.14 12.44
CA LYS A 208 7.36 2.80 11.48
C LYS A 208 5.93 2.93 12.03
N LEU A 209 5.40 1.87 12.62
CA LEU A 209 4.08 1.91 13.28
C LEU A 209 4.02 2.92 14.43
N PHE A 210 5.11 3.04 15.17
CA PHE A 210 5.27 3.95 16.30
C PHE A 210 6.05 5.20 15.90
N ARG A 211 5.79 5.79 14.73
CA ARG A 211 6.07 7.23 14.54
C ARG A 211 5.14 8.00 15.48
N VAL A 212 5.47 7.93 16.77
CA VAL A 212 4.94 8.70 17.87
C VAL A 212 5.35 10.14 17.57
N GLU A 213 4.37 10.93 17.16
CA GLU A 213 4.09 12.27 17.66
C GLU A 213 5.23 12.84 18.52
N GLY A 214 6.22 13.44 17.86
CA GLY A 214 7.47 13.83 18.50
C GLY A 214 8.56 14.24 17.52
N ASP A 215 8.18 14.95 16.45
CA ASP A 215 9.13 15.79 15.72
C ASP A 215 8.48 17.14 15.42
N PRO A 216 8.75 18.17 16.24
CA PRO A 216 8.50 19.55 15.89
C PRO A 216 9.74 20.17 15.22
N ASP A 217 10.45 19.45 14.34
CA ASP A 217 11.28 20.10 13.33
C ASP A 217 10.65 19.90 11.96
N GLY A 218 9.74 20.83 11.67
CA GLY A 218 9.36 21.13 10.30
C GLY A 218 10.61 21.45 9.49
N ASP A 219 10.74 20.72 8.39
CA ASP A 219 11.55 21.10 7.25
C ASP A 219 11.25 22.57 6.92
N GLN A 220 12.14 23.49 7.33
CA GLN A 220 12.18 24.82 6.77
C GLN A 220 13.09 24.77 5.55
N PRO A 221 12.57 24.99 4.33
CA PRO A 221 13.41 25.45 3.24
C PRO A 221 13.85 26.87 3.59
N GLY A 222 15.00 26.98 4.26
CA GLY A 222 15.69 28.23 4.54
C GLY A 222 16.10 28.90 3.25
N ASP A 223 15.19 29.74 2.77
CA ASP A 223 15.34 31.03 2.12
C ASP A 223 16.77 31.45 1.69
N LYS A 224 16.87 31.84 0.42
CA LYS A 224 18.07 32.49 -0.15
C LYS A 224 18.29 33.82 0.58
N PRO A 225 19.53 34.20 0.95
CA PRO A 225 19.83 35.59 1.17
C PRO A 225 20.02 36.28 -0.18
N GLY A 226 19.07 37.15 -0.53
CA GLY A 226 19.21 38.15 -1.57
C GLY A 226 20.37 39.12 -1.27
N ALA A 227 20.98 39.60 -2.35
CA ALA A 227 21.98 40.66 -2.34
C ALA A 227 21.36 42.02 -1.96
N GLU A 228 22.15 42.89 -1.32
CA GLU A 228 22.41 44.32 -1.69
C GLU A 228 23.23 45.04 -0.57
N PRO A 229 23.89 46.21 -0.81
CA PRO A 229 25.03 46.45 -1.72
C PRO A 229 26.15 47.30 -0.99
N PRO A 230 27.08 48.05 -1.65
CA PRO A 230 28.49 48.15 -1.22
C PRO A 230 28.81 49.33 -0.27
N THR A 231 29.92 49.28 0.48
CA THR A 231 30.58 50.51 0.99
C THR A 231 32.11 50.36 1.18
N GLN A 232 32.82 51.09 0.31
CA GLN A 232 34.10 51.83 0.39
C GLN A 232 35.31 51.35 1.24
N ARG A 233 36.45 51.31 0.51
CA ARG A 233 37.83 51.78 0.80
C ARG A 233 38.23 52.09 2.25
N ASP A 234 39.39 51.57 2.63
CA ASP A 234 40.65 52.35 2.69
C ASP A 234 41.86 51.45 2.38
#